data_AF-A0A957TKU8-F1
#
_entry.id   AF-A0A957TKU8-F1
#
_cell.length_a   1.000
_cell.length_b   1.000
_cell.length_c   1.000
_cell.angle_alpha   90.00
_cell.angle_beta   90.00
_cell.angle_gamma   90.00
#
_symmetry.space_group_name_H-M   'P 1'
#
loop_
_entity.id
_entity.type
_entity.pdbx_description
1 polymer ?
#
loop_
_entity_poly.entity_id
_entity_poly.type
_entity_poly.pdbx_seq_one_letter_code
_entity_poly.pdbx_strand_id
1 'polypeptide(L)'
;LERLGTGFAAQQAAIAHIKTLVTAGTARFKGSLTQSGAPLSWDLHDGEMAATQLDFLLNVRVNAAPPILEQVVTQTVEALKPAPAARYYFTHFECFSPLPPEPTHRLCEA
;
A
#
# COMPACT_ATOMS: atom_id res chain seq x y z
N LEU A 1 -1.28 7.10 -1.75
CA LEU A 1 -2.25 6.00 -1.52
C LEU A 1 -3.51 6.15 -2.37
N GLU A 2 -4.09 7.34 -2.48
CA GLU A 2 -5.28 7.59 -3.32
C GLU A 2 -5.09 7.17 -4.78
N ARG A 3 -3.93 7.49 -5.40
CA ARG A 3 -3.60 7.03 -6.76
C ARG A 3 -3.62 5.50 -6.90
N LEU A 4 -3.15 4.76 -5.90
CA LEU A 4 -3.27 3.29 -5.90
C LEU A 4 -4.74 2.87 -5.85
N GLY A 5 -5.53 3.53 -5.01
CA GLY A 5 -6.98 3.33 -4.94
C GLY A 5 -7.66 3.48 -6.30
N THR A 6 -7.37 4.58 -7.01
CA THR A 6 -7.86 4.81 -8.37
C THR A 6 -7.33 3.78 -9.37
N GLY A 7 -6.05 3.40 -9.28
CA GLY A 7 -5.45 2.40 -10.17
C GLY A 7 -6.12 1.03 -10.05
N PHE A 8 -6.40 0.56 -8.83
CA PHE A 8 -7.12 -0.69 -8.62
C PHE A 8 -8.59 -0.59 -9.02
N ALA A 9 -9.24 0.56 -8.80
CA ALA A 9 -10.61 0.80 -9.27
C ALA A 9 -10.72 0.67 -10.79
N ALA A 10 -9.75 1.22 -11.54
CA ALA A 10 -9.69 1.12 -12.99
C ALA A 10 -9.51 -0.33 -13.49
N GLN A 11 -8.92 -1.19 -12.67
CA GLN A 11 -8.77 -2.63 -12.93
C GLN A 11 -9.94 -3.47 -12.39
N GLN A 12 -11.00 -2.82 -11.87
CA GLN A 12 -12.11 -3.48 -11.17
C GLN A 12 -11.66 -4.40 -10.03
N ALA A 13 -10.48 -4.14 -9.45
CA ALA A 13 -9.91 -4.90 -8.36
C ALA A 13 -10.45 -4.37 -7.02
N ALA A 14 -11.26 -5.18 -6.35
CA ALA A 14 -11.79 -4.82 -5.04
C ALA A 14 -10.66 -4.67 -4.01
N ILE A 15 -10.62 -3.55 -3.29
CA ILE A 15 -9.62 -3.28 -2.25
C ILE A 15 -10.13 -3.83 -0.93
N ALA A 16 -9.37 -4.72 -0.30
CA ALA A 16 -9.58 -5.10 1.09
C ALA A 16 -8.85 -4.15 2.03
N HIS A 17 -7.58 -3.85 1.74
CA HIS A 17 -6.85 -2.73 2.35
C HIS A 17 -5.58 -2.37 1.59
N ILE A 18 -5.14 -1.14 1.78
CA ILE A 18 -3.80 -0.65 1.46
C ILE A 18 -3.25 0.01 2.71
N LYS A 19 -2.05 -0.37 3.14
CA LYS A 19 -1.38 0.19 4.31
C LYS A 19 0.02 0.62 3.92
N THR A 20 0.44 1.79 4.39
CA THR A 20 1.80 2.28 4.24
C THR A 20 2.39 2.61 5.61
N LEU A 21 3.67 2.31 5.77
CA LEU A 21 4.51 2.88 6.81
C LEU A 21 5.63 3.64 6.11
N VAL A 22 5.77 4.92 6.44
CA VAL A 22 6.88 5.76 5.97
C VAL A 22 7.76 6.06 7.17
N THR A 23 9.05 5.85 7.02
CA THR A 23 10.04 6.22 8.03
C THR A 23 10.95 7.30 7.46
N ALA A 24 11.17 8.37 8.22
CA ALA A 24 11.98 9.52 7.85
C ALA A 24 12.85 9.90 9.05
N GLY A 25 14.09 9.43 9.09
CA GLY A 25 14.92 9.54 10.30
C GLY A 25 14.24 8.88 11.50
N THR A 26 13.87 9.66 12.52
CA THR A 26 13.17 9.17 13.72
C THR A 26 11.64 9.22 13.61
N ALA A 27 11.09 9.91 12.60
CA ALA A 27 9.65 10.07 12.44
C ALA A 27 9.03 8.89 11.68
N ARG A 28 7.77 8.60 12.02
CA ARG A 28 6.98 7.52 11.41
C ARG A 28 5.60 8.02 11.01
N PHE A 29 5.18 7.60 9.82
CA PHE A 29 3.86 7.92 9.28
C PHE A 29 3.16 6.63 8.86
N LYS A 30 1.99 6.39 9.42
CA LYS A 30 1.18 5.21 9.08
C LYS A 30 -0.12 5.65 8.45
N GLY A 31 -0.30 5.31 7.19
CA GLY A 31 -1.50 5.62 6.42
C GLY A 31 -2.21 4.36 5.97
N SER A 32 -3.53 4.42 5.85
CA SER A 32 -4.33 3.31 5.34
C SER A 32 -5.54 3.73 4.52
N LEU A 33 -5.91 2.87 3.58
CA LEU A 33 -7.10 2.97 2.75
C LEU A 33 -7.79 1.60 2.78
N THR A 34 -9.03 1.53 3.26
CA THR A 34 -9.74 0.24 3.47
C THR A 34 -10.63 -0.15 2.30
N GLN A 35 -10.96 0.80 1.41
CA GLN A 35 -11.76 0.54 0.21
C GLN A 35 -11.47 1.61 -0.85
N SER A 36 -11.84 1.33 -2.09
CA SER A 36 -11.73 2.34 -3.15
C SER A 36 -12.66 3.52 -2.89
N GLY A 37 -12.18 4.74 -3.11
CA GLY A 37 -12.94 5.97 -2.89
C GLY A 37 -13.11 6.38 -1.42
N ALA A 38 -12.69 5.57 -0.44
CA ALA A 38 -12.62 6.03 0.94
C ALA A 38 -11.50 7.07 1.12
N PRO A 39 -11.66 8.01 2.07
CA PRO A 39 -10.59 8.92 2.42
C PRO A 39 -9.39 8.15 2.99
N LEU A 40 -8.19 8.65 2.72
CA LEU A 40 -6.97 8.19 3.37
C LEU A 40 -7.04 8.51 4.87
N SER A 41 -6.86 7.48 5.72
CA SER A 41 -6.73 7.64 7.16
C SER A 41 -5.26 7.62 7.58
N TRP A 42 -4.87 8.48 8.52
CA TRP A 42 -3.55 8.47 9.15
C TRP A 42 -3.67 8.02 10.60
N ASP A 43 -3.02 6.89 10.93
CA ASP A 43 -3.01 6.33 12.29
C ASP A 43 -1.83 6.84 13.12
N LEU A 44 -0.72 7.18 12.46
CA LEU A 44 0.48 7.76 13.06
C LEU A 44 0.95 8.91 12.18
N HIS A 45 1.20 10.06 12.80
CA HIS A 45 1.66 11.27 12.12
C HIS A 45 2.49 12.11 13.09
N ASP A 46 3.81 12.09 12.91
CA ASP A 46 4.78 12.83 13.74
C ASP A 46 4.97 14.29 13.26
N GLY A 47 3.96 14.88 12.61
CA GLY A 47 4.00 16.25 12.09
C GLY A 47 4.73 16.38 10.74
N GLU A 48 5.16 17.60 10.41
CA GLU A 48 5.95 17.86 9.22
C GLU A 48 7.45 17.79 9.53
N MET A 49 8.22 17.21 8.61
CA MET A 49 9.67 17.23 8.70
C MET A 49 10.33 17.32 7.33
N ALA A 50 11.50 17.96 7.30
CA ALA A 50 12.39 17.85 6.15
C ALA A 50 13.11 16.50 6.18
N ALA A 51 13.08 15.78 5.07
CA ALA A 51 13.77 14.51 4.91
C ALA A 51 14.45 14.44 3.54
N THR A 52 15.69 13.97 3.52
CA THR A 52 16.45 13.68 2.29
C THR A 52 16.37 12.22 1.87
N GLN A 53 15.90 11.35 2.77
CA GLN A 53 15.68 9.93 2.55
C GLN A 53 14.39 9.49 3.26
N LEU A 54 13.64 8.62 2.59
CA LEU A 54 12.41 8.03 3.09
C LEU A 54 12.43 6.53 2.83
N ASP A 55 12.12 5.74 3.85
CA ASP A 55 11.89 4.31 3.70
C ASP A 55 10.38 4.05 3.67
N PHE A 56 9.90 3.41 2.60
CA PHE A 56 8.50 3.10 2.39
C PHE A 56 8.27 1.59 2.48
N LEU A 57 7.37 1.18 3.38
CA LEU A 57 6.81 -0.16 3.40
C LEU A 57 5.34 -0.09 2.98
N LEU A 58 5.00 -0.81 1.92
CA LEU A 58 3.64 -0.87 1.38
C LEU A 58 3.10 -2.30 1.51
N ASN A 59 1.91 -2.43 2.10
CA ASN A 59 1.15 -3.67 2.11
C ASN A 59 -0.19 -3.46 1.41
N VAL A 60 -0.42 -4.21 0.34
CA VAL A 60 -1.64 -4.14 -0.46
C VAL A 60 -2.36 -5.48 -0.39
N ARG A 61 -3.66 -5.46 -0.11
CA ARG A 61 -4.56 -6.60 -0.30
C ARG A 61 -5.71 -6.17 -1.19
N VAL A 62 -5.74 -6.76 -2.37
CA VAL A 62 -6.73 -6.50 -3.42
C VAL A 62 -7.14 -7.82 -4.05
N ASN A 63 -8.35 -7.86 -4.60
CA ASN A 63 -8.82 -8.96 -5.42
C ASN A 63 -8.28 -8.81 -6.86
N ALA A 64 -7.00 -9.11 -7.04
CA ALA A 64 -6.33 -9.07 -8.35
C ALA A 64 -5.26 -10.17 -8.45
N ALA A 65 -4.92 -10.55 -9.68
CA ALA A 65 -3.78 -11.43 -9.92
C ALA A 65 -2.44 -10.72 -9.60
N PRO A 66 -1.39 -11.45 -9.16
CA PRO A 66 -0.10 -10.85 -8.82
C PRO A 66 0.49 -9.91 -9.89
N PRO A 67 0.44 -10.23 -11.21
CA PRO A 67 0.98 -9.32 -12.23
C PRO A 67 0.24 -7.98 -12.31
N ILE A 68 -1.07 -7.97 -12.07
CA ILE A 68 -1.87 -6.73 -12.07
C ILE A 68 -1.50 -5.87 -10.86
N LEU A 69 -1.33 -6.50 -9.69
CA LEU A 69 -0.88 -5.80 -8.48
C LEU A 69 0.50 -5.16 -8.70
N GLU A 70 1.44 -5.93 -9.22
CA GLU A 70 2.79 -5.46 -9.53
C GLU A 70 2.80 -4.29 -10.50
N GLN A 71 2.04 -4.41 -11.59
CA GLN A 71 1.91 -3.38 -12.61
C GLN A 71 1.34 -2.08 -12.01
N VAL A 72 0.22 -2.15 -11.28
CA VAL A 72 -0.43 -0.96 -10.72
C VAL A 72 0.47 -0.25 -9.71
N VAL A 73 1.17 -0.99 -8.85
CA VAL A 73 2.11 -0.40 -7.88
C VAL A 73 3.27 0.27 -8.60
N THR A 74 3.92 -0.43 -9.55
CA THR A 74 5.07 0.10 -10.29
C THR A 74 4.70 1.37 -11.06
N GLN A 75 3.59 1.34 -11.80
CA GLN A 75 3.09 2.51 -12.52
C GLN A 75 2.77 3.68 -11.60
N THR A 76 2.22 3.40 -10.40
CA THR A 76 1.91 4.45 -9.44
C THR A 76 3.17 5.08 -8.86
N VAL A 77 4.20 4.29 -8.56
CA VAL A 77 5.48 4.81 -8.06
C VAL A 77 6.20 5.62 -9.15
N GLU A 78 6.25 5.13 -10.38
CA GLU A 78 6.81 5.88 -11.53
C GLU A 78 6.06 7.19 -11.80
N ALA A 79 4.73 7.19 -11.71
CA ALA A 79 3.94 8.41 -11.88
C ALA A 79 4.12 9.42 -10.73
N LEU A 80 4.59 8.95 -9.56
CA LEU A 80 4.92 9.76 -8.39
C LEU A 80 6.40 10.10 -8.30
N LYS A 81 7.20 9.74 -9.32
CA LYS A 81 8.64 9.91 -9.32
C LYS A 81 8.98 11.33 -8.85
N PRO A 82 9.77 11.46 -7.77
CA PRO A 82 10.14 12.77 -7.25
C PRO A 82 10.98 13.53 -8.29
N ALA A 83 11.27 14.81 -8.01
CA ALA A 83 12.01 15.70 -8.91
C ALA A 83 13.21 15.01 -9.60
N PRO A 84 13.65 15.42 -10.80
CA PRO A 84 14.59 14.65 -11.63
C PRO A 84 15.88 14.15 -10.97
N ALA A 85 16.33 14.83 -9.90
CA ALA A 85 17.51 14.45 -9.12
C ALA A 85 17.25 13.35 -8.06
N ALA A 86 16.00 13.12 -7.69
CA ALA A 86 15.60 12.15 -6.70
C ALA A 86 15.55 10.75 -7.31
N ARG A 87 16.00 9.79 -6.52
CA ARG A 87 16.12 8.39 -6.91
C ARG A 87 15.25 7.55 -6.00
N TYR A 88 14.69 6.49 -6.55
CA TYR A 88 13.94 5.50 -5.78
C TYR A 88 14.33 4.12 -6.28
N TYR A 89 14.26 3.14 -5.38
CA TYR A 89 14.59 1.75 -5.68
C TYR A 89 13.63 0.86 -4.89
N PHE A 90 13.17 -0.23 -5.51
CA PHE A 90 12.53 -1.31 -4.76
C PHE A 90 13.63 -2.18 -4.16
N THR A 91 13.76 -2.15 -2.83
CA THR A 91 14.68 -3.03 -2.11
C THR A 91 14.11 -4.43 -1.90
N HIS A 92 12.77 -4.52 -1.82
CA HIS A 92 12.01 -5.76 -1.72
C HIS A 92 10.67 -5.58 -2.44
N PHE A 93 10.29 -6.54 -3.28
CA PHE A 93 9.01 -6.53 -3.99
C PHE A 93 8.51 -7.95 -4.19
N GLU A 94 7.37 -8.27 -3.59
CA GLU A 94 6.75 -9.60 -3.69
C GLU A 94 5.24 -9.46 -3.87
N CYS A 95 4.70 -10.24 -4.80
CA CYS A 95 3.26 -10.36 -5.03
C CYS A 95 2.88 -11.84 -5.01
N PHE A 96 1.86 -12.19 -4.23
CA PHE A 96 1.40 -13.57 -4.10
C PHE A 96 -0.12 -13.60 -3.93
N SER A 97 -0.74 -14.71 -4.33
CA SER A 97 -2.18 -14.95 -4.23
C SER A 97 -2.40 -16.22 -3.39
N PRO A 98 -2.37 -16.08 -2.05
CA PRO A 98 -2.48 -17.24 -1.18
C PRO A 98 -3.93 -17.73 -1.13
N LEU A 99 -4.12 -19.03 -0.88
CA LEU A 99 -5.43 -19.56 -0.54
C LEU A 99 -5.93 -18.90 0.76
N PRO A 100 -7.26 -18.75 0.94
CA PRO A 100 -7.82 -18.34 2.22
C PRO A 100 -7.28 -19.22 3.35
N PRO A 101 -6.95 -18.65 4.52
CA PRO A 101 -6.49 -19.45 5.65
C PRO A 101 -7.57 -20.44 6.07
N GLU A 102 -7.20 -21.68 6.35
CA GLU A 102 -8.10 -22.66 6.97
C GLU A 102 -8.24 -22.32 8.47
N PRO A 103 -9.45 -21.97 8.96
CA PRO A 103 -9.63 -21.68 10.39
C PRO A 103 -9.47 -22.98 11.19
N THR A 104 -8.52 -23.01 12.12
CA THR A 104 -8.27 -24.19 12.99
C THR A 104 -9.38 -24.41 14.03
N HIS A 105 -10.13 -23.36 14.35
CA HIS A 105 -11.27 -23.40 15.27
C HIS A 105 -12.43 -22.62 14.66
N ARG A 106 -13.61 -23.22 14.64
CA ARG A 106 -14.87 -22.53 14.35
C ARG A 106 -15.68 -22.51 15.64
N LEU A 107 -16.14 -21.33 16.06
CA LEU A 107 -17.14 -21.22 17.10
C LEU A 107 -18.44 -21.77 16.51
N CYS A 108 -18.91 -22.91 16.99
CA CYS A 108 -20.28 -23.36 16.73
C CYS A 108 -21.20 -22.47 17.56
N GLU A 109 -22.14 -21.76 16.92
CA GLU A 109 -23.22 -21.09 17.64
C GLU A 109 -24.05 -22.14 18.40
N ALA A 110 -24.39 -21.82 19.65
CA ALA A 110 -25.18 -22.65 20.55
C ALA A 110 -26.68 -22.45 20.31
#